data_AF-A0A955JJV2-F1
#
_entry.id   AF-A0A955JJV2-F1
#
_cell.length_a   1.000
_cell.length_b   1.000
_cell.length_c   1.000
_cell.angle_alpha   90.00
_cell.angle_beta   90.00
_cell.angle_gamma   90.00
#
_symmetry.space_group_name_H-M   'P 1'
#
loop_
_entity.id
_entity.type
_entity.pdbx_description
1 polymer ?
#
loop_
_entity_poly.entity_id
_entity_poly.type
_entity_poly.pdbx_seq_one_letter_code
_entity_poly.pdbx_strand_id
1 'polypeptide(L)'
;MGTLENPQTQLVDGVFKVKSGDGFEPVSVDKLWIGAERFGIHTNTPTLSATAAGAGGMTAWLLQGSTADEAVSVGLVLPTGWNAFSAEVYWSNGSTGAGTVRFDVICEDVAVGEAPSSATTNSVTTAAASTTAFLLAKTTAIAATSPMPVNAGSIVAIRVNRDQDHAGDTVANDICFHGLLLSKIEV
;
A
#
# COMPACT_ATOMS: atom_id res chain seq x y z
N MET A 1 -37.11 22.40 13.13
CA MET A 1 -36.49 21.07 12.91
C MET A 1 -35.96 21.06 11.50
N GLY A 2 -34.65 21.25 11.30
CA GLY A 2 -34.03 21.08 9.99
C GLY A 2 -33.80 19.58 9.75
N THR A 3 -34.34 19.05 8.67
CA THR A 3 -34.04 17.70 8.19
C THR A 3 -32.58 17.66 7.79
N LEU A 4 -31.78 16.84 8.48
CA LEU A 4 -30.42 16.50 8.04
C LEU A 4 -30.56 15.67 6.77
N GLU A 5 -30.33 16.28 5.61
CA GLU A 5 -30.22 15.54 4.36
C GLU A 5 -29.00 14.61 4.47
N ASN A 6 -29.24 13.32 4.33
CA ASN A 6 -28.21 12.30 4.29
C ASN A 6 -27.36 12.54 3.01
N PRO A 7 -26.09 12.96 3.11
CA PRO A 7 -25.31 13.32 1.94
C PRO A 7 -25.11 12.08 1.06
N GLN A 8 -25.65 12.13 -0.15
CA GLN A 8 -25.46 11.09 -1.17
C GLN A 8 -23.99 11.13 -1.62
N THR A 9 -23.19 10.20 -1.13
CA THR A 9 -21.83 9.94 -1.67
C THR A 9 -21.94 9.10 -2.94
N GLN A 10 -21.33 9.55 -4.03
CA GLN A 10 -21.27 8.80 -5.29
C GLN A 10 -19.83 8.68 -5.78
N LEU A 11 -19.48 7.51 -6.32
CA LEU A 11 -18.23 7.32 -7.04
C LEU A 11 -18.40 7.85 -8.47
N VAL A 12 -17.66 8.90 -8.83
CA VAL A 12 -17.71 9.54 -10.15
C VAL A 12 -16.28 9.64 -10.66
N ASP A 13 -15.98 9.03 -11.81
CA ASP A 13 -14.63 8.98 -12.41
C ASP A 13 -13.55 8.39 -11.48
N GLY A 14 -13.92 7.45 -10.61
CA GLY A 14 -13.01 6.85 -9.63
C GLY A 14 -12.72 7.71 -8.41
N VAL A 15 -13.37 8.87 -8.27
CA VAL A 15 -13.26 9.77 -7.11
C VAL A 15 -14.58 9.75 -6.34
N PHE A 16 -14.52 9.57 -5.03
CA PHE A 16 -15.69 9.77 -4.17
C PHE A 16 -16.02 11.26 -4.11
N LYS A 17 -17.21 11.62 -4.60
CA LYS A 17 -17.71 12.98 -4.55
C LYS A 17 -18.88 13.07 -3.56
N VAL A 18 -18.94 14.15 -2.80
CA VAL A 18 -20.11 14.52 -2.00
C VAL A 18 -20.82 15.65 -2.73
N LYS A 19 -22.14 15.57 -2.78
CA LYS A 19 -22.95 16.67 -3.31
C LYS A 19 -22.94 17.82 -2.30
N SER A 20 -22.37 18.95 -2.68
CA SER A 20 -22.39 20.21 -1.92
C SER A 20 -23.05 21.29 -2.80
N GLY A 21 -24.22 21.77 -2.38
CA GLY A 21 -24.99 22.75 -3.18
C GLY A 21 -25.33 22.23 -4.58
N ASP A 22 -24.99 23.03 -5.61
CA ASP A 22 -25.28 22.75 -7.02
C ASP A 22 -24.20 21.89 -7.71
N GLY A 23 -23.17 21.44 -6.97
CA GLY A 23 -22.01 20.73 -7.52
C GLY A 23 -21.65 19.44 -6.78
N PHE A 24 -20.71 18.72 -7.38
CA PHE A 24 -20.02 17.61 -6.74
C PHE A 24 -18.60 18.08 -6.40
N GLU A 25 -18.33 18.26 -5.11
CA GLU A 25 -16.97 18.51 -4.65
C GLU A 25 -16.27 17.15 -4.42
N PRO A 26 -14.99 17.02 -4.83
CA PRO A 26 -14.21 15.87 -4.43
C PRO A 26 -14.13 15.87 -2.90
N VAL A 27 -14.53 14.77 -2.27
CA VAL A 27 -14.23 14.60 -0.85
C VAL A 27 -12.71 14.48 -0.77
N SER A 28 -12.04 15.35 -0.03
CA SER A 28 -10.68 15.05 0.36
C SER A 28 -10.77 13.85 1.29
N VAL A 29 -10.61 12.66 0.74
CA VAL A 29 -10.44 11.48 1.56
C VAL A 29 -9.09 11.64 2.24
N ASP A 30 -9.05 11.56 3.57
CA ASP A 30 -7.79 11.55 4.33
C ASP A 30 -7.10 10.19 4.24
N LYS A 31 -7.80 9.18 3.71
CA LYS A 31 -7.32 7.81 3.56
C LYS A 31 -7.67 7.23 2.20
N LEU A 32 -6.75 6.47 1.64
CA LEU A 32 -6.92 5.78 0.36
C LEU A 32 -6.43 4.33 0.49
N TRP A 33 -7.35 3.38 0.32
CA TRP A 33 -6.99 1.96 0.23
C TRP A 33 -6.64 1.59 -1.22
N ILE A 34 -5.53 0.88 -1.38
CA ILE A 34 -5.08 0.32 -2.66
C ILE A 34 -4.93 -1.19 -2.46
N GLY A 35 -5.87 -1.96 -3.02
CA GLY A 35 -5.84 -3.43 -2.93
C GLY A 35 -4.76 -4.05 -3.81
N ALA A 36 -4.32 -5.26 -3.47
CA ALA A 36 -3.30 -6.02 -4.17
C ALA A 36 -3.58 -6.17 -5.68
N GLU A 37 -4.84 -6.23 -6.11
CA GLU A 37 -5.25 -6.33 -7.51
C GLU A 37 -4.84 -5.13 -8.38
N ARG A 38 -4.49 -4.00 -7.75
CA ARG A 38 -4.04 -2.78 -8.43
C ARG A 38 -2.53 -2.75 -8.63
N PHE A 39 -1.80 -3.65 -7.97
CA PHE A 39 -0.35 -3.74 -8.09
C PHE A 39 0.03 -4.68 -9.24
N GLY A 40 1.21 -4.43 -9.82
CA GLY A 40 1.88 -5.33 -10.74
C GLY A 40 3.24 -5.77 -10.21
N ILE A 41 3.82 -6.78 -10.86
CA ILE A 41 5.19 -7.24 -10.58
C ILE A 41 6.16 -6.09 -10.86
N HIS A 42 7.06 -5.83 -9.91
CA HIS A 42 8.15 -4.87 -10.10
C HIS A 42 9.50 -5.59 -10.28
N THR A 43 9.84 -6.51 -9.36
CA THR A 43 11.07 -7.29 -9.40
C THR A 43 10.77 -8.76 -9.09
N ASN A 44 11.56 -9.66 -9.67
CA ASN A 44 11.48 -11.12 -9.49
C ASN A 44 10.11 -11.69 -9.90
N THR A 45 9.62 -12.71 -9.18
CA THR A 45 8.48 -13.52 -9.61
C THR A 45 7.39 -13.65 -8.55
N PRO A 46 6.95 -12.54 -7.92
CA PRO A 46 5.80 -12.61 -7.03
C PRO A 46 4.57 -13.07 -7.82
N THR A 47 3.67 -13.78 -7.15
CA THR A 47 2.49 -14.37 -7.79
C THR A 47 1.20 -13.81 -7.20
N LEU A 48 0.29 -13.35 -8.06
CA LEU A 48 -1.03 -12.91 -7.62
C LEU A 48 -1.89 -14.15 -7.40
N SER A 49 -2.36 -14.34 -6.16
CA SER A 49 -3.21 -15.47 -5.80
C SER A 49 -4.32 -15.02 -4.86
N ALA A 50 -5.42 -15.77 -4.83
CA ALA A 50 -6.27 -15.74 -3.66
C ALA A 50 -5.51 -16.39 -2.49
N THR A 51 -5.55 -15.78 -1.30
CA THR A 51 -5.08 -16.46 -0.08
C THR A 51 -5.83 -17.78 0.13
N ALA A 52 -5.17 -18.77 0.73
CA ALA A 52 -5.77 -20.09 0.96
C ALA A 52 -7.06 -20.01 1.80
N ALA A 53 -7.88 -21.06 1.69
CA ALA A 53 -9.16 -21.18 2.41
C ALA A 53 -8.93 -21.04 3.94
N GLY A 54 -9.55 -20.00 4.53
CA GLY A 54 -9.35 -19.62 5.94
C GLY A 54 -9.14 -18.11 6.13
N ALA A 55 -8.59 -17.43 5.12
CA ALA A 55 -8.37 -15.97 5.13
C ALA A 55 -9.51 -15.16 4.47
N GLY A 56 -10.64 -15.78 4.19
CA GLY A 56 -11.74 -15.15 3.46
C GLY A 56 -11.52 -14.98 1.95
N GLY A 57 -10.45 -15.55 1.38
CA GLY A 57 -10.21 -15.53 -0.07
C GLY A 57 -9.82 -14.17 -0.63
N MET A 58 -9.10 -13.36 0.15
CA MET A 58 -8.63 -12.05 -0.30
C MET A 58 -7.56 -12.20 -1.38
N THR A 59 -7.58 -11.31 -2.37
CA THR A 59 -6.53 -11.20 -3.38
C THR A 59 -5.25 -10.71 -2.71
N ALA A 60 -4.15 -11.42 -2.92
CA ALA A 60 -2.85 -11.05 -2.40
C ALA A 60 -1.72 -11.40 -3.35
N TRP A 61 -0.64 -10.63 -3.30
CA TRP A 61 0.63 -11.02 -3.91
C TRP A 61 1.41 -11.91 -2.95
N LEU A 62 1.77 -13.11 -3.39
CA LEU A 62 2.71 -13.97 -2.68
C LEU A 62 4.12 -13.46 -2.97
N LEU A 63 4.78 -12.97 -1.92
CA LEU A 63 6.20 -12.63 -1.94
C LEU A 63 6.94 -13.75 -1.19
N GLN A 64 7.72 -14.53 -1.94
CA GLN A 64 8.33 -15.77 -1.49
C GLN A 64 9.39 -15.53 -0.44
N GLY A 65 9.61 -16.48 0.48
CA GLY A 65 10.77 -16.52 1.38
C GLY A 65 12.02 -16.98 0.63
N SER A 66 12.79 -16.06 0.05
CA SER A 66 13.99 -16.34 -0.73
C SER A 66 15.14 -15.41 -0.32
N THR A 67 16.32 -15.58 -0.92
CA THR A 67 17.46 -14.67 -0.70
C THR A 67 17.45 -13.43 -1.60
N ALA A 68 16.45 -13.30 -2.48
CA ALA A 68 16.37 -12.20 -3.44
C ALA A 68 15.05 -11.42 -3.27
N ASP A 69 15.18 -10.13 -3.04
CA ASP A 69 14.08 -9.18 -2.85
C ASP A 69 12.96 -9.30 -3.88
N GLU A 70 11.72 -9.46 -3.41
CA GLU A 70 10.54 -9.42 -4.27
C GLU A 70 9.74 -8.15 -4.05
N ALA A 71 9.31 -7.54 -5.16
CA ALA A 71 8.63 -6.27 -5.12
C ALA A 71 7.42 -6.22 -6.05
N VAL A 72 6.40 -5.51 -5.58
CA VAL A 72 5.22 -5.14 -6.35
C VAL A 72 5.09 -3.61 -6.39
N SER A 73 4.48 -3.08 -7.46
CA SER A 73 4.34 -1.63 -7.63
C SER A 73 3.00 -1.22 -8.20
N VAL A 74 2.60 0.02 -7.92
CA VAL A 74 1.39 0.65 -8.42
C VAL A 74 1.69 2.09 -8.82
N GLY A 75 1.14 2.52 -9.96
CA GLY A 75 1.07 3.92 -10.33
C GLY A 75 -0.30 4.50 -9.99
N LEU A 76 -0.36 5.67 -9.37
CA LEU A 76 -1.62 6.37 -9.12
C LEU A 76 -1.46 7.88 -9.17
N VAL A 77 -2.57 8.57 -9.42
CA VAL A 77 -2.68 10.01 -9.20
C VAL A 77 -3.11 10.22 -7.75
N LEU A 78 -2.31 10.95 -6.97
CA LEU A 78 -2.69 11.27 -5.59
C LEU A 78 -3.85 12.27 -5.55
N PRO A 79 -4.76 12.18 -4.57
CA PRO A 79 -5.84 13.16 -4.42
C PRO A 79 -5.28 14.58 -4.26
N THR A 80 -5.99 15.56 -4.82
CA THR A 80 -5.63 16.97 -4.67
C THR A 80 -5.50 17.36 -3.19
N GLY A 81 -4.45 18.13 -2.87
CA GLY A 81 -4.16 18.58 -1.51
C GLY A 81 -3.35 17.59 -0.66
N TRP A 82 -2.99 16.42 -1.18
CA TRP A 82 -2.03 15.52 -0.56
C TRP A 82 -0.61 15.96 -0.93
N ASN A 83 0.02 16.80 -0.09
CA ASN A 83 1.43 17.20 -0.24
C ASN A 83 2.40 16.23 0.46
N ALA A 84 1.86 15.40 1.35
CA ALA A 84 2.57 14.31 1.99
C ALA A 84 1.58 13.23 2.45
N PHE A 85 2.08 12.00 2.57
CA PHE A 85 1.28 10.90 3.11
C PHE A 85 2.13 9.86 3.87
N SER A 86 1.45 9.07 4.68
CA SER A 86 1.95 7.81 5.22
C SER A 86 1.37 6.62 4.48
N ALA A 87 2.11 5.52 4.42
CA ALA A 87 1.62 4.25 3.88
C ALA A 87 1.64 3.19 4.98
N GLU A 88 0.61 2.36 5.05
CA GLU A 88 0.56 1.19 5.93
C GLU A 88 0.47 -0.05 5.06
N VAL A 89 1.41 -0.99 5.21
CA VAL A 89 1.37 -2.27 4.49
C VAL A 89 0.49 -3.24 5.26
N TYR A 90 -0.46 -3.84 4.54
CA TYR A 90 -1.33 -4.90 5.02
C TYR A 90 -0.86 -6.21 4.39
N TRP A 91 -0.49 -7.16 5.22
CA TRP A 91 0.04 -8.45 4.78
C TRP A 91 -0.41 -9.56 5.73
N SER A 92 -0.20 -10.82 5.36
CA SER A 92 -0.36 -11.95 6.28
C SER A 92 0.73 -12.96 6.03
N ASN A 93 1.00 -13.81 7.02
CA ASN A 93 1.89 -14.94 6.80
C ASN A 93 1.28 -15.88 5.74
N GLY A 94 2.05 -16.21 4.71
CA GLY A 94 1.66 -17.10 3.61
C GLY A 94 1.95 -18.57 3.89
N SER A 95 2.74 -18.87 4.92
CA SER A 95 3.10 -20.22 5.35
C SER A 95 2.91 -20.42 6.86
N THR A 96 3.33 -21.57 7.40
CA THR A 96 3.12 -21.96 8.80
C THR A 96 4.32 -21.68 9.72
N GLY A 97 5.46 -21.26 9.17
CA GLY A 97 6.63 -20.89 9.98
C GLY A 97 6.45 -19.53 10.65
N ALA A 98 7.32 -19.23 11.61
CA ALA A 98 7.44 -17.90 12.21
C ALA A 98 8.72 -17.22 11.73
N GLY A 99 8.82 -15.91 11.91
CA GLY A 99 10.00 -15.17 11.49
C GLY A 99 9.81 -13.66 11.60
N THR A 100 10.81 -12.92 11.16
CA THR A 100 10.71 -11.48 10.96
C THR A 100 10.68 -11.20 9.48
N VAL A 101 9.79 -10.31 9.06
CA VAL A 101 9.65 -9.84 7.70
C VAL A 101 9.97 -8.36 7.69
N ARG A 102 10.77 -7.93 6.71
CA ARG A 102 11.11 -6.53 6.53
C ARG A 102 10.53 -6.01 5.23
N PHE A 103 9.92 -4.83 5.31
CA PHE A 103 9.35 -4.15 4.17
C PHE A 103 10.01 -2.81 3.94
N ASP A 104 10.29 -2.55 2.68
CA ASP A 104 10.69 -1.26 2.15
C ASP A 104 9.53 -0.70 1.32
N VAL A 105 9.10 0.51 1.63
CA VAL A 105 8.15 1.24 0.78
C VAL A 105 8.87 2.42 0.16
N ILE A 106 8.85 2.46 -1.17
CA ILE A 106 9.45 3.51 -1.99
C ILE A 106 8.31 4.22 -2.70
N CYS A 107 8.37 5.55 -2.70
CA CYS A 107 7.46 6.42 -3.43
C CYS A 107 8.29 7.40 -4.26
N GLU A 108 7.91 7.55 -5.53
CA GLU A 108 8.57 8.45 -6.46
C GLU A 108 7.53 9.28 -7.20
N ASP A 109 7.76 10.59 -7.24
CA ASP A 109 7.04 11.50 -8.14
C ASP A 109 7.56 11.27 -9.56
N VAL A 110 6.68 10.81 -10.45
CA VAL A 110 7.04 10.56 -11.84
C VAL A 110 6.86 11.84 -12.65
N ALA A 111 7.97 12.47 -13.02
CA ALA A 111 7.95 13.65 -13.88
C ALA A 111 7.53 13.30 -15.31
N VAL A 112 6.99 14.30 -16.03
CA VAL A 112 6.58 14.12 -17.43
C VAL A 112 7.80 13.76 -18.29
N GLY A 113 7.73 12.62 -18.96
CA GLY A 113 8.80 12.13 -19.85
C GLY A 113 9.86 11.28 -19.16
N GLU A 114 9.79 11.13 -17.83
CA GLU A 114 10.69 10.26 -17.06
C GLU A 114 10.07 8.89 -16.81
N ALA A 115 10.91 7.87 -16.72
CA ALA A 115 10.52 6.56 -16.21
C ALA A 115 10.70 6.55 -14.69
N PRO A 116 9.87 5.80 -13.93
CA PRO A 116 10.13 5.55 -12.52
C PRO A 116 11.53 4.95 -12.35
N SER A 117 12.35 5.57 -11.52
CA SER A 117 13.69 5.12 -11.21
C SER A 117 13.69 4.10 -10.07
N SER A 118 14.86 3.52 -9.79
CA SER A 118 15.07 2.64 -8.63
C SER A 118 15.38 3.43 -7.35
N ALA A 119 14.79 4.61 -7.15
CA ALA A 119 15.15 5.55 -6.11
C ALA A 119 15.05 4.99 -4.67
N THR A 120 15.79 5.68 -3.79
CA THR A 120 16.08 5.42 -2.37
C THR A 120 14.87 4.92 -1.55
N THR A 121 15.07 3.90 -0.73
CA THR A 121 14.11 3.44 0.28
C THR A 121 13.64 4.62 1.13
N ASN A 122 12.38 5.00 0.99
CA ASN A 122 11.81 6.11 1.75
C ASN A 122 11.51 5.71 3.18
N SER A 123 11.22 4.43 3.42
CA SER A 123 10.96 3.94 4.76
C SER A 123 10.99 2.42 4.85
N VAL A 124 11.36 1.97 6.06
CA VAL A 124 11.66 0.59 6.43
C VAL A 124 10.80 0.21 7.63
N THR A 125 10.19 -0.97 7.61
CA THR A 125 9.52 -1.53 8.79
C THR A 125 9.78 -3.02 8.94
N THR A 126 9.80 -3.51 10.18
CA THR A 126 9.94 -4.93 10.51
C THR A 126 8.71 -5.42 11.24
N ALA A 127 8.21 -6.60 10.89
CA ALA A 127 7.12 -7.24 11.60
C ALA A 127 7.36 -8.73 11.83
N ALA A 128 6.82 -9.25 12.92
CA ALA A 128 6.87 -10.67 13.22
C ALA A 128 5.77 -11.41 12.45
N ALA A 129 6.15 -12.42 11.67
CA ALA A 129 5.24 -13.42 11.14
C ALA A 129 4.83 -14.37 12.27
N SER A 130 3.53 -14.43 12.54
CA SER A 130 2.93 -15.40 13.47
C SER A 130 3.00 -16.82 12.91
N THR A 131 3.09 -17.85 13.76
CA THR A 131 2.94 -19.25 13.32
C THR A 131 1.54 -19.55 12.78
N THR A 132 0.56 -18.70 13.06
CA THR A 132 -0.78 -18.79 12.46
C THR A 132 -0.77 -18.19 11.07
N ALA A 133 -0.88 -19.04 10.06
CA ALA A 133 -1.03 -18.62 8.67
C ALA A 133 -2.28 -17.74 8.49
N PHE A 134 -2.18 -16.76 7.59
CA PHE A 134 -3.30 -15.95 7.12
C PHE A 134 -4.01 -15.04 8.13
N LEU A 135 -3.43 -14.81 9.31
CA LEU A 135 -3.87 -13.70 10.15
C LEU A 135 -3.39 -12.38 9.52
N LEU A 136 -4.31 -11.48 9.22
CA LEU A 136 -3.99 -10.17 8.65
C LEU A 136 -3.15 -9.38 9.67
N ALA A 137 -1.87 -9.23 9.37
CA ALA A 137 -0.93 -8.41 10.08
C ALA A 137 -0.86 -7.03 9.43
N LYS A 138 -0.98 -5.99 10.27
CA LYS A 138 -0.68 -4.62 9.88
C LYS A 138 0.76 -4.33 10.29
N THR A 139 1.64 -4.08 9.33
CA THR A 139 2.93 -3.45 9.63
C THR A 139 2.69 -1.97 9.82
N THR A 140 2.94 -1.48 11.03
CA THR A 140 2.78 -0.09 11.47
C THR A 140 3.29 0.92 10.43
N ALA A 141 2.60 2.06 10.34
CA ALA A 141 2.79 3.14 9.38
C ALA A 141 4.25 3.40 8.96
N ILE A 142 4.52 3.14 7.70
CA ILE A 142 5.79 3.22 7.00
C ILE A 142 6.10 4.69 6.63
N ALA A 143 5.50 5.68 7.30
CA ALA A 143 5.86 7.10 7.12
C ALA A 143 5.32 8.03 8.23
N ALA A 144 4.98 7.51 9.42
CA ALA A 144 4.57 8.38 10.53
C ALA A 144 5.72 9.28 11.05
N THR A 145 6.98 8.87 10.83
CA THR A 145 8.20 9.61 11.25
C THR A 145 8.91 10.34 10.12
N SER A 146 8.66 9.97 8.86
CA SER A 146 9.17 10.67 7.67
C SER A 146 8.09 10.64 6.59
N PRO A 147 7.26 11.70 6.49
CA PRO A 147 6.23 11.79 5.46
C PRO A 147 6.89 11.67 4.09
N MET A 148 6.24 10.96 3.14
CA MET A 148 6.72 10.96 1.76
C MET A 148 6.27 12.26 1.10
N PRO A 149 7.19 13.22 0.82
CA PRO A 149 6.82 14.47 0.18
C PRO A 149 6.48 14.21 -1.28
N VAL A 150 5.38 14.78 -1.75
CA VAL A 150 4.88 14.60 -3.10
C VAL A 150 4.22 15.88 -3.58
N ASN A 151 4.31 16.15 -4.88
CA ASN A 151 3.57 17.26 -5.45
C ASN A 151 2.09 16.88 -5.56
N ALA A 152 1.19 17.65 -4.94
CA ALA A 152 -0.24 17.37 -5.03
C ALA A 152 -0.71 17.29 -6.50
N GLY A 153 -1.47 16.24 -6.82
CA GLY A 153 -1.96 15.99 -8.18
C GLY A 153 -0.92 15.38 -9.14
N SER A 154 0.30 15.06 -8.66
CA SER A 154 1.28 14.31 -9.44
C SER A 154 0.90 12.83 -9.58
N ILE A 155 1.49 12.19 -10.59
CA ILE A 155 1.50 10.73 -10.71
C ILE A 155 2.64 10.24 -9.83
N VAL A 156 2.32 9.34 -8.91
CA VAL A 156 3.31 8.68 -8.06
C VAL A 156 3.40 7.21 -8.41
N ALA A 157 4.62 6.69 -8.38
CA ALA A 157 4.88 5.26 -8.37
C ALA A 157 5.20 4.82 -6.94
N ILE A 158 4.41 3.89 -6.41
CA ILE A 158 4.66 3.30 -5.09
C ILE A 158 5.10 1.85 -5.30
N ARG A 159 6.23 1.49 -4.70
CA ARG A 159 6.77 0.13 -4.66
C ARG A 159 6.75 -0.37 -3.23
N VAL A 160 6.31 -1.61 -3.06
CA VAL A 160 6.42 -2.35 -1.81
C VAL A 160 7.37 -3.51 -2.09
N ASN A 161 8.51 -3.49 -1.40
CA ASN A 161 9.53 -4.52 -1.48
C ASN A 161 9.56 -5.28 -0.16
N ARG A 162 9.69 -6.60 -0.24
CA ARG A 162 10.19 -7.37 0.90
C ARG A 162 11.71 -7.37 0.82
N ASP A 163 12.35 -6.77 1.80
CA ASP A 163 13.81 -6.58 1.89
C ASP A 163 14.44 -7.84 2.50
N GLN A 164 14.69 -8.84 1.64
CA GLN A 164 15.06 -10.20 2.02
C GLN A 164 16.57 -10.39 2.20
N ASP A 165 17.37 -9.56 1.53
CA ASP A 165 18.82 -9.58 1.69
C ASP A 165 19.27 -8.91 3.00
N HIS A 166 18.40 -8.13 3.64
CA HIS A 166 18.66 -7.55 4.94
C HIS A 166 18.62 -8.59 6.07
N ALA A 167 19.62 -8.57 6.95
CA ALA A 167 19.76 -9.47 8.11
C ALA A 167 18.60 -9.44 9.15
N GLY A 168 17.60 -8.58 8.93
CA GLY A 168 16.42 -8.42 9.77
C GLY A 168 15.19 -9.13 9.22
N ASP A 169 15.20 -9.53 7.94
CA ASP A 169 14.24 -10.49 7.41
C ASP A 169 14.82 -11.90 7.63
N THR A 170 14.04 -12.78 8.24
CA THR A 170 14.50 -14.14 8.51
C THR A 170 14.31 -15.07 7.32
N VAL A 171 13.66 -14.59 6.24
CA VAL A 171 13.34 -15.28 4.98
C VAL A 171 12.64 -16.64 5.17
N ALA A 172 12.12 -16.88 6.37
CA ALA A 172 11.66 -18.19 6.82
C ALA A 172 10.26 -18.56 6.28
N ASN A 173 9.55 -17.60 5.69
CA ASN A 173 8.16 -17.74 5.28
C ASN A 173 7.89 -16.97 4.01
N ASP A 174 6.92 -17.44 3.23
CA ASP A 174 6.25 -16.62 2.23
C ASP A 174 5.31 -15.64 2.94
N ILE A 175 5.03 -14.51 2.30
CA ILE A 175 4.02 -13.56 2.78
C ILE A 175 2.95 -13.32 1.73
N CYS A 176 1.75 -13.01 2.17
CA CYS A 176 0.67 -12.52 1.33
C CYS A 176 0.55 -11.01 1.51
N PHE A 177 0.95 -10.21 0.54
CA PHE A 177 0.70 -8.77 0.51
C PHE A 177 -0.71 -8.47 0.00
N HIS A 178 -1.53 -7.81 0.83
CA HIS A 178 -2.94 -7.52 0.54
C HIS A 178 -3.18 -6.12 0.00
N GLY A 179 -2.29 -5.17 0.28
CA GLY A 179 -2.42 -3.80 -0.19
C GLY A 179 -1.79 -2.75 0.72
N LEU A 180 -2.06 -1.50 0.36
CA LEU A 180 -1.63 -0.32 1.10
C LEU A 180 -2.83 0.50 1.58
N LEU A 181 -2.76 1.00 2.81
CA LEU A 181 -3.58 2.13 3.24
C LEU A 181 -2.71 3.38 3.25
N LEU A 182 -2.99 4.33 2.37
CA LEU A 182 -2.36 5.63 2.41
C LEU A 182 -3.18 6.55 3.32
N SER A 183 -2.51 7.36 4.14
CA SER A 183 -3.15 8.40 4.96
C SER A 183 -2.46 9.74 4.74
N LYS A 184 -3.24 10.77 4.42
CA LYS A 184 -2.77 12.15 4.25
C LYS A 184 -2.05 12.62 5.53
N ILE A 185 -0.95 13.34 5.35
CA ILE A 185 -0.25 14.05 6.42
C ILE A 185 -0.33 15.55 6.15
N GLU A 186 -0.74 16.31 7.15
CA GLU A 186 -0.62 17.77 7.14
C GLU A 186 0.80 18.13 7.57
N VAL A 187 1.51 18.86 6.72
CA VAL A 187 2.88 19.35 6.95
C VAL A 187 2.84 20.87 7.04
#